data_AF-A0A0F7KU61-F1
#
_entry.id   AF-A0A0F7KU61-F1
#
_cell.length_a   1.000
_cell.length_b   1.000
_cell.length_c   1.000
_cell.angle_alpha   90.00
_cell.angle_beta   90.00
_cell.angle_gamma   90.00
#
_symmetry.space_group_name_H-M   'P 1'
#
loop_
_entity.id
_entity.type
_entity.pdbx_description
1 polymer ?
#
loop_
_entity_poly.entity_id
_entity_poly.type
_entity_poly.pdbx_seq_one_letter_code
_entity_poly.pdbx_strand_id
1 'polypeptide(L)' 'MVAIENKEERCRQIEKLIAGGMGVCESCREVGISEKTFYRWRKARRDAASVR' A
#
# COMPACT_ATOMS: atom_id res chain seq x y z
N MET A 1 -3.69 13.27 -13.76
CA MET A 1 -3.42 12.47 -12.53
C MET A 1 -4.55 11.47 -12.40
N VAL A 2 -4.29 10.18 -12.65
CA VAL A 2 -5.31 9.14 -12.45
C VAL A 2 -5.57 9.03 -10.95
N ALA A 3 -6.76 9.40 -10.51
CA ALA A 3 -7.19 9.18 -9.15
C ALA A 3 -7.11 7.68 -8.88
N ILE A 4 -6.26 7.27 -7.95
CA ILE A 4 -6.20 5.88 -7.55
C ILE A 4 -7.44 5.62 -6.70
N GLU A 5 -8.55 5.26 -7.34
CA GLU A 5 -9.84 5.05 -6.68
C GLU A 5 -9.79 3.92 -5.64
N ASN A 6 -8.83 2.99 -5.75
CA ASN A 6 -8.74 1.81 -4.89
C ASN A 6 -7.43 1.73 -4.09
N LYS A 7 -7.09 2.79 -3.34
CA LYS A 7 -5.89 2.79 -2.46
C LYS A 7 -5.85 1.62 -1.47
N GLU A 8 -7.02 1.22 -0.97
CA GLU A 8 -7.14 0.14 0.02
C GLU A 8 -6.93 -1.23 -0.59
N GLU A 9 -7.51 -1.49 -1.77
CA GLU A 9 -7.30 -2.72 -2.53
C GLU A 9 -5.82 -2.90 -2.85
N ARG A 10 -5.16 -1.85 -3.35
CA ARG A 10 -3.73 -1.88 -3.67
C ARG A 10 -2.87 -2.11 -2.45
N CYS A 11 -3.19 -1.48 -1.32
CA CYS A 11 -2.47 -1.73 -0.06
C CYS A 11 -2.62 -3.19 0.38
N ARG A 12 -3.84 -3.75 0.29
CA ARG A 12 -4.13 -5.15 0.63
C ARG A 12 -3.41 -6.13 -0.32
N GLN A 13 -3.29 -5.78 -1.60
CA GLN A 13 -2.58 -6.56 -2.60
C GLN A 13 -1.08 -6.59 -2.30
N ILE A 14 -0.49 -5.44 -1.94
CA ILE A 14 0.91 -5.35 -1.49
C ILE A 14 1.13 -6.16 -0.22
N GLU A 15 0.22 -6.06 0.77
CA GLU A 15 0.31 -6.85 2.01
C GLU A 15 0.26 -8.37 1.74
N LYS A 16 -0.57 -8.82 0.80
CA LYS A 16 -0.60 -10.23 0.37
C LYS A 16 0.71 -10.68 -0.28
N LEU A 17 1.30 -9.85 -1.14
CA LEU A 17 2.58 -10.16 -1.77
C LEU A 17 3.70 -10.23 -0.73
N ILE A 18 3.73 -9.29 0.22
CA ILE A 18 4.68 -9.28 1.34
C ILE A 18 4.51 -10.51 2.22
N ALA A 19 3.27 -10.90 2.54
CA ALA A 19 2.99 -12.12 3.29
C ALA A 19 3.44 -13.40 2.54
N GLY A 20 3.47 -13.36 1.21
CA GLY A 20 4.04 -14.41 0.37
C GLY A 20 5.57 -14.42 0.29
N GLY A 21 6.26 -13.52 1.00
CA GLY A 21 7.73 -13.43 1.02
C GLY A 21 8.31 -12.42 0.04
N MET A 22 7.48 -11.68 -0.70
CA MET A 22 7.93 -10.68 -1.67
C MET A 22 8.33 -9.37 -0.98
N GLY A 23 9.38 -8.69 -1.46
CA GLY A 23 9.79 -7.40 -0.89
C GLY A 23 8.74 -6.30 -1.08
N VAL A 24 8.75 -5.29 -0.21
CA VAL A 24 7.89 -4.09 -0.35
C VAL A 24 8.14 -3.39 -1.69
N CYS A 25 9.41 -3.27 -2.11
CA CYS A 25 9.79 -2.64 -3.39
C CYS A 25 9.25 -3.41 -4.60
N GLU A 26 9.40 -4.74 -4.61
CA GLU A 26 8.88 -5.61 -5.67
C GLU A 26 7.36 -5.54 -5.74
N SER A 27 6.71 -5.66 -4.59
CA SER A 27 5.25 -5.54 -4.47
C SER A 27 4.74 -4.17 -4.95
N CYS A 28 5.48 -3.09 -4.68
CA CYS A 28 5.17 -1.75 -5.18
C CYS A 28 5.22 -1.67 -6.71
N ARG A 29 6.27 -2.24 -7.32
CA ARG A 29 6.42 -2.32 -8.78
C ARG A 29 5.32 -3.15 -9.41
N GLU A 30 5.02 -4.31 -8.83
CA GLU A 30 3.99 -5.24 -9.31
C GLU A 30 2.60 -4.58 -9.34
N VAL A 31 2.28 -3.80 -8.28
CA VAL A 31 1.01 -3.09 -8.15
C VAL A 31 1.01 -1.74 -8.89
N GLY A 32 2.15 -1.32 -9.44
CA GLY A 32 2.29 -0.09 -10.21
C GLY A 32 2.14 1.18 -9.36
N ILE A 33 2.58 1.14 -8.10
CA ILE A 33 2.62 2.32 -7.23
C ILE A 33 4.05 2.60 -6.74
N SER A 34 4.34 3.86 -6.46
CA SER A 34 5.62 4.22 -5.84
C SER A 34 5.61 3.92 -4.35
N GLU A 35 6.77 3.53 -3.81
CA GLU A 35 6.99 3.28 -2.39
C GLU A 35 6.55 4.47 -1.53
N LYS A 36 6.82 5.69 -1.99
CA LYS A 36 6.38 6.93 -1.33
C LYS A 36 4.87 6.98 -1.12
N THR A 37 4.10 6.52 -2.10
CA THR A 37 2.62 6.44 -2.03
C THR A 37 2.20 5.37 -1.03
N PHE A 38 2.82 4.19 -1.08
CA PHE A 38 2.57 3.11 -0.13
C PHE A 38 2.83 3.54 1.33
N TYR A 39 4.00 4.13 1.61
CA TYR A 39 4.32 4.63 2.95
C TYR A 39 3.33 5.70 3.43
N ARG A 40 2.92 6.61 2.53
CA ARG A 40 1.93 7.66 2.86
C ARG A 40 0.57 7.07 3.21
N TRP A 41 0.10 6.08 2.45
CA TRP A 41 -1.16 5.37 2.76
C TRP A 41 -1.07 4.55 4.04
N ARG A 42 0.05 3.86 4.27
CA ARG A 42 0.29 3.10 5.51
C ARG A 42 0.28 4.00 6.74
N LYS A 43 0.90 5.19 6.65
CA LYS A 43 0.86 6.20 7.72
C LYS A 43 -0.56 6.69 7.98
N ALA A 44 -1.31 7.04 6.92
CA ALA A 44 -2.70 7.48 7.05
C ALA A 44 -3.62 6.40 7.64
N ARG A 45 -3.39 5.11 7.31
CA ARG A 45 -4.10 3.98 7.92
C ARG A 45 -3.78 3.81 9.40
N ARG A 46 -2.51 3.96 9.79
CA ARG A 46 -2.10 3.85 11.20
C ARG A 46 -2.70 4.97 12.06
N ASP A 47 -2.77 6.18 11.51
CA ASP A 47 -3.41 7.33 12.16
C ASP A 47 -4.93 7.11 12.31
N ALA A 48 -5.59 6.64 11.25
CA ALA A 48 -7.01 6.27 11.28
C ALA A 48 -7.33 5.12 12.24
N ALA A 49 -6.38 4.20 12.48
CA ALA A 49 -6.53 3.11 13.45
C ALA A 49 -6.21 3.54 14.89
N SER A 50 -5.50 4.65 15.08
CA SER A 50 -5.18 5.22 16.41
C SER A 50 -6.30 6.09 16.97
N VAL A 51 -7.27 6.48 16.14
CA VAL A 51 -8.53 7.12 16.56
C VAL A 51 -9.61 6.03 16.61
N ARG A 52 -9.50 5.14 17.59
CA ARG A 52 -10.60 4.24 17.96
C ARG A 52 -10.55 3.92 19.44
#